data_AF-A0A3G6NG90-F1
#
_entry.id   AF-A0A3G6NG90-F1
#
_cell.length_a   1.000
_cell.length_b   1.000
_cell.length_c   1.000
_cell.angle_alpha   90.00
_cell.angle_beta   90.00
_cell.angle_gamma   90.00
#
_symmetry.space_group_name_H-M   'P 1'
#
loop_
_entity.id
_entity.type
_entity.pdbx_description
1 polymer ?
#
loop_
_entity_poly.entity_id
_entity_poly.type
_entity_poly.pdbx_seq_one_letter_code
_entity_poly.pdbx_strand_id
1 'polypeptide(L)'
;MTIPLLDIVFQNDRYYLLFDDERILETSVSKEWYLYADGDYVCSIENCKVSELLKVPGKIFLETRENLNQLENSFRRLKNVMLSSDKINL
;
A
#
# COMPACT_ATOMS: atom_id res chain seq x y z
N MET A 1 10.74 8.00 2.97
CA MET A 1 10.11 8.30 1.66
C MET A 1 8.61 8.05 1.76
N THR A 2 7.76 8.88 1.16
CA THR A 2 6.29 8.70 1.17
C THR A 2 5.72 8.56 -0.24
N ILE A 3 4.77 7.64 -0.41
CA ILE A 3 4.14 7.31 -1.70
C ILE A 3 2.61 7.25 -1.51
N PRO A 4 1.82 7.99 -2.32
CA PRO A 4 0.36 7.91 -2.27
C PRO A 4 -0.15 6.53 -2.68
N LEU A 5 -1.09 5.97 -1.91
CA LEU A 5 -1.86 4.79 -2.28
C LEU A 5 -3.08 5.25 -3.07
N LEU A 6 -3.22 4.78 -4.31
CA LEU A 6 -4.32 5.17 -5.19
C LEU A 6 -5.59 4.36 -4.94
N ASP A 7 -5.44 3.06 -4.71
CA ASP A 7 -6.56 2.15 -4.49
C ASP A 7 -6.13 0.90 -3.73
N ILE A 8 -7.11 0.23 -3.12
CA ILE A 8 -6.95 -1.06 -2.46
C ILE A 8 -8.10 -2.00 -2.82
N VAL A 9 -7.77 -3.23 -3.20
CA VAL A 9 -8.76 -4.25 -3.56
C VAL A 9 -8.42 -5.58 -2.89
N PHE A 10 -9.42 -6.24 -2.30
CA PHE A 10 -9.29 -7.61 -1.83
C PHE A 10 -9.80 -8.60 -2.89
N GLN A 11 -8.94 -9.48 -3.38
CA GLN A 11 -9.29 -10.51 -4.36
C GLN A 11 -8.36 -11.72 -4.21
N ASN A 12 -8.84 -12.93 -4.51
CA ASN A 12 -8.02 -14.16 -4.49
C ASN A 12 -7.24 -14.36 -3.17
N ASP A 13 -7.86 -14.05 -2.03
CA ASP A 13 -7.27 -14.16 -0.69
C ASP A 13 -6.02 -13.28 -0.49
N ARG A 14 -5.97 -12.12 -1.18
CA ARG A 14 -4.89 -11.15 -1.12
C ARG A 14 -5.44 -9.73 -1.23
N TYR A 15 -4.73 -8.79 -0.63
CA TYR A 15 -4.91 -7.37 -0.91
C TYR A 15 -3.95 -6.94 -2.01
N TYR A 16 -4.48 -6.14 -2.94
CA TYR A 16 -3.73 -5.46 -3.99
C TYR A 16 -3.75 -3.96 -3.73
N LEU A 17 -2.57 -3.38 -3.64
CA LEU A 17 -2.34 -1.96 -3.37
C LEU A 17 -1.85 -1.30 -4.67
N LEU A 18 -2.59 -0.30 -5.15
CA LEU A 18 -2.34 0.35 -6.44
C LEU A 18 -1.53 1.64 -6.28
N PHE A 19 -0.47 1.75 -7.09
CA PHE A 19 0.42 2.90 -7.16
C PHE A 19 0.64 3.32 -8.62
N ASP A 20 1.05 4.56 -8.84
CA ASP A 20 1.55 5.06 -10.12
C ASP A 20 2.97 5.62 -10.05
N ASP A 21 3.62 5.45 -8.90
CA ASP A 21 4.96 5.95 -8.63
C ASP A 21 5.96 4.79 -8.58
N GLU A 22 6.90 4.75 -9.52
CA GLU A 22 7.93 3.72 -9.64
C GLU A 22 8.87 3.65 -8.43
N ARG A 23 8.95 4.69 -7.60
CA ARG A 23 9.74 4.67 -6.36
C ARG A 23 9.31 3.57 -5.40
N ILE A 24 8.06 3.08 -5.51
CA ILE A 24 7.58 1.95 -4.71
C ILE A 24 8.36 0.66 -5.01
N LEU A 25 8.93 0.54 -6.20
CA LEU A 25 9.73 -0.60 -6.63
C LEU A 25 11.12 -0.58 -6.00
N GLU A 26 11.70 0.61 -5.79
CA GLU A 26 13.04 0.78 -5.19
C GLU A 26 13.14 0.22 -3.77
N THR A 27 11.99 0.08 -3.10
CA THR A 27 11.86 -0.33 -1.68
C THR A 27 11.16 -1.66 -1.49
N SER A 28 10.66 -2.26 -2.58
CA SER A 28 9.84 -3.49 -2.59
C SER A 28 10.58 -4.78 -2.20
N VAL A 29 11.88 -4.72 -1.93
CA VAL A 29 12.68 -5.86 -1.50
C VAL A 29 12.87 -5.78 0.02
N SER A 30 11.92 -6.37 0.75
CA SER A 30 12.06 -6.77 2.17
C SER A 30 11.90 -5.71 3.27
N LYS A 31 11.28 -4.55 3.01
CA LYS A 31 11.03 -3.54 4.05
C LYS A 31 9.56 -3.45 4.48
N GLU A 32 9.36 -3.31 5.80
CA GLU A 32 8.11 -2.90 6.43
C GLU A 32 7.69 -1.53 5.88
N TRP A 33 6.42 -1.41 5.50
CA TRP A 33 5.81 -0.16 5.07
C TRP A 33 4.87 0.33 6.17
N TYR A 34 4.96 1.60 6.53
CA TYR A 34 4.06 2.23 7.48
C TYR A 34 2.94 2.93 6.73
N LEU A 35 1.69 2.58 7.04
CA LEU A 35 0.53 3.10 6.36
C LEU A 35 -0.13 4.21 7.16
N TYR A 36 -0.38 5.33 6.48
CA TYR A 36 -1.00 6.52 7.04
C TYR A 36 -2.27 6.89 6.28
N ALA A 37 -3.30 7.30 7.01
CA ALA A 37 -4.58 7.73 6.48
C ALA A 37 -4.95 9.09 7.07
N ASP A 38 -5.11 10.10 6.22
CA ASP A 38 -5.36 11.50 6.60
C ASP A 38 -4.37 12.04 7.64
N GLY A 39 -3.14 11.51 7.64
CA GLY A 39 -2.05 11.85 8.57
C GLY A 39 -1.91 10.86 9.73
N ASP A 40 -2.95 10.09 10.08
CA ASP A 40 -2.90 9.17 11.20
C ASP A 40 -2.26 7.84 10.81
N TYR A 41 -1.42 7.30 11.70
CA TYR A 41 -0.87 5.95 11.54
C TYR A 41 -2.00 4.91 11.67
N VAL A 42 -2.10 4.02 10.68
CA VAL A 42 -3.12 2.95 10.66
C VAL A 42 -2.51 1.63 11.08
N CYS A 43 -1.53 1.16 10.32
CA CYS A 43 -0.86 -0.11 10.53
C CYS A 43 0.48 -0.12 9.79
N SER A 44 1.27 -1.16 10.01
CA SER A 44 2.36 -1.52 9.12
C SER A 44 1.95 -2.72 8.26
N ILE A 45 2.59 -2.83 7.10
CA ILE A 45 2.48 -3.95 6.18
C ILE A 45 3.87 -4.45 5.86
N GLU A 46 4.10 -5.73 6.11
CA GLU A 46 5.33 -6.42 5.80
C GLU A 46 5.13 -7.33 4.57
N ASN A 47 6.23 -7.90 4.09
CA ASN A 47 6.23 -8.97 3.08
C ASN A 47 5.41 -8.67 1.81
N CYS A 48 5.27 -7.40 1.45
CA CYS A 48 4.67 -6.99 0.19
C CYS A 48 5.59 -7.38 -0.96
N LYS A 49 4.99 -7.81 -2.07
CA LYS A 49 5.73 -8.07 -3.31
C LYS A 49 4.99 -7.45 -4.49
N VAL A 50 5.71 -7.16 -5.56
CA VAL A 50 5.10 -6.71 -6.81
C VAL A 50 4.23 -7.82 -7.37
N SER A 51 2.99 -7.49 -7.75
CA SER A 51 2.07 -8.47 -8.31
C SER A 51 2.49 -8.85 -9.73
N GLU A 52 2.53 -10.14 -10.00
CA GLU A 52 2.77 -10.68 -11.34
C GLU A 52 1.47 -10.88 -12.13
N LEU A 53 0.32 -10.86 -11.43
CA LEU A 53 -1.01 -11.14 -11.98
C LEU A 53 -1.65 -9.90 -12.59
N LEU A 54 -1.49 -8.73 -11.94
CA LEU A 54 -2.04 -7.46 -12.41
C LEU A 54 -0.94 -6.65 -13.08
N LYS A 55 -1.03 -6.53 -14.41
CA LYS A 55 -0.12 -5.71 -15.21
C LYS A 55 -0.92 -4.67 -15.98
N VAL A 56 -0.91 -3.44 -15.47
CA VAL A 56 -1.48 -2.28 -16.16
C VAL A 56 -0.33 -1.31 -16.44
N PRO A 57 -0.10 -0.88 -17.69
CA PRO A 57 0.97 0.05 -18.01
C PRO A 57 0.91 1.34 -17.17
N GLY A 58 2.05 1.74 -16.61
CA GLY A 58 2.14 2.94 -15.75
C GLY A 58 1.49 2.79 -14.37
N LYS A 59 1.08 1.57 -13.99
CA LYS A 59 0.55 1.26 -12.66
C LYS A 59 1.32 0.09 -12.05
N ILE A 60 1.49 0.15 -10.74
CA ILE A 60 2.23 -0.83 -9.97
C ILE A 60 1.30 -1.36 -8.89
N PHE A 61 1.26 -2.69 -8.79
CA PHE A 61 0.46 -3.37 -7.79
C PHE A 61 1.41 -4.04 -6.81
N LEU A 62 1.31 -3.72 -5.53
CA LEU A 62 1.86 -4.56 -4.47
C LEU A 62 0.77 -5.52 -3.99
N GLU A 63 1.13 -6.76 -3.72
CA GLU A 63 0.24 -7.74 -3.12
C GLU A 63 0.74 -8.19 -1.75
N THR A 64 -0.20 -8.33 -0.81
CA THR A 64 0.04 -8.86 0.53
C THR A 64 -1.11 -9.76 0.97
N ARG A 65 -0.82 -10.69 1.88
CA ARG A 65 -1.81 -11.54 2.57
C ARG A 65 -2.17 -10.99 3.95
N GLU A 66 -1.55 -9.90 4.37
CA GLU A 66 -1.88 -9.27 5.63
C GLU A 66 -3.31 -8.72 5.63
N ASN A 67 -3.94 -8.72 6.81
CA ASN A 67 -5.31 -8.30 6.93
C ASN A 67 -5.42 -6.77 6.93
N LEU A 68 -5.85 -6.22 5.79
CA LEU A 68 -6.09 -4.79 5.60
C LEU A 68 -7.57 -4.40 5.59
N ASN A 69 -8.45 -5.21 6.21
CA ASN A 69 -9.90 -4.93 6.23
C ASN A 69 -10.22 -3.55 6.78
N GLN A 70 -9.53 -3.10 7.83
CA GLN A 70 -9.77 -1.77 8.41
C GLN A 70 -9.46 -0.65 7.41
N LEU A 71 -8.36 -0.81 6.67
CA LEU A 71 -7.97 0.13 5.64
C LEU A 71 -8.98 0.13 4.49
N GLU A 72 -9.31 -1.03 3.94
CA GLU A 72 -10.24 -1.17 2.81
C GLU A 72 -11.62 -0.55 3.10
N ASN A 73 -12.18 -0.81 4.29
CA ASN A 73 -13.45 -0.23 4.73
C ASN A 73 -13.40 1.29 4.86
N SER A 74 -12.22 1.82 5.21
CA SER A 74 -12.02 3.26 5.42
C SER A 74 -11.60 3.97 4.14
N PHE A 75 -10.98 3.26 3.18
CA PHE A 75 -10.33 3.82 2.01
C PHE A 75 -11.26 4.71 1.18
N ARG A 76 -12.53 4.30 1.03
CA ARG A 76 -13.55 5.08 0.31
C ARG A 76 -13.96 6.39 0.98
N ARG A 77 -13.67 6.54 2.28
CA ARG A 77 -14.00 7.72 3.08
C ARG A 77 -12.79 8.63 3.32
N LEU A 78 -11.60 8.06 3.25
CA LEU A 78 -10.32 8.76 3.46
C LEU A 78 -9.96 9.58 2.23
N LYS A 79 -9.36 10.76 2.44
CA LYS A 79 -8.97 11.64 1.34
C LYS A 79 -7.53 11.38 0.89
N ASN A 80 -6.66 11.05 1.83
CA ASN A 80 -5.24 10.83 1.58
C ASN A 80 -4.76 9.57 2.29
N VAL A 81 -4.40 8.55 1.53
CA VAL A 81 -3.74 7.35 2.07
C VAL A 81 -2.34 7.26 1.48
N MET A 82 -1.35 7.02 2.31
CA MET A 82 0.05 7.00 1.90
C MET A 82 0.81 5.88 2.61
N LEU A 83 1.79 5.32 1.91
CA LEU A 83 2.80 4.45 2.48
C LEU A 83 4.08 5.24 2.74
N SER A 84 4.72 4.98 3.87
CA SER A 84 6.02 5.53 4.22
C SER A 84 7.03 4.41 4.46
N SER A 85 8.23 4.56 3.91
CA SER A 85 9.36 3.65 4.18
C SER A 85 9.95 3.81 5.57
N ASP A 86 9.61 4.90 6.26
CA ASP A 86 10.12 5.26 7.58
C ASP A 86 8.93 5.56 8.50
N LYS A 87 9.01 5.13 9.75
CA LYS A 87 7.97 5.48 10.74
C LYS A 87 8.06 6.96 11.05
N ILE A 88 7.03 7.69 10.65
CA ILE A 88 6.83 9.09 10.98
C ILE A 88 6.20 9.14 12.37
N ASN A 89 6.93 9.71 13.33
CA ASN A 89 6.36 10.12 14.61
C ASN A 89 5.86 11.55 14.42
N LEU A 90 4.55 11.72 14.29
CA LEU A 90 3.89 13.03 14.25
C LEU A 90 3.75 13.62 15.65
#